data_AF-A0A7S0QKQ3-F1
#
_entry.id   AF-A0A7S0QKQ3-F1
#
_cell.length_a   1.000
_cell.length_b   1.000
_cell.length_c   1.000
_cell.angle_alpha   90.00
_cell.angle_beta   90.00
_cell.angle_gamma   90.00
#
_symmetry.space_group_name_H-M   'P 1'
#
loop_
_entity.id
_entity.type
_entity.pdbx_description
1 polymer ?
#
loop_
_entity_poly.entity_id
_entity_poly.type
_entity_poly.pdbx_seq_one_letter_code
_entity_poly.pdbx_strand_id
1 'polypeptide(L)'
;GVGYGGGPSITRAYVHAMEQSVKDNMGGNCINCMCHPTENLYSYKETNVARASDDFYPREPASHTVHVANVVYNSLFLGEIVQPDWDMFQSEHPAAGLHAAARAVGGCAVYTS
;
A
#
# COMPACT_ATOMS: atom_id res chain seq x y z
N GLY A 1 22.33 -23.35 -11.56
CA GLY A 1 22.28 -23.81 -10.15
C GLY A 1 20.86 -24.19 -9.81
N VAL A 2 20.62 -25.42 -9.37
CA VAL A 2 19.29 -25.97 -9.04
C VAL A 2 18.85 -25.55 -7.63
N GLY A 3 18.88 -24.25 -7.34
CA GLY A 3 18.45 -23.70 -6.05
C GLY A 3 16.93 -23.73 -5.94
N TYR A 4 16.41 -24.23 -4.82
CA TYR A 4 14.99 -24.40 -4.49
C TYR A 4 14.20 -23.08 -4.33
N GLY A 5 14.43 -22.09 -5.20
CA GLY A 5 13.66 -20.85 -5.30
C GLY A 5 13.82 -19.84 -4.16
N GLY A 6 14.40 -20.22 -3.01
CA GLY A 6 14.78 -19.32 -1.92
C GLY A 6 13.64 -18.46 -1.36
N GLY A 7 13.98 -17.24 -0.92
CA GLY A 7 12.99 -16.25 -0.49
C GLY A 7 11.90 -15.97 -1.54
N PRO A 8 12.25 -15.73 -2.83
CA PRO A 8 11.26 -15.46 -3.87
C PRO A 8 10.21 -16.56 -4.07
N SER A 9 10.58 -17.84 -3.99
CA SER A 9 9.59 -18.92 -4.14
C SER A 9 8.64 -19.02 -2.97
N ILE A 10 9.14 -18.82 -1.74
CA ILE A 10 8.33 -18.80 -0.52
C ILE A 10 7.39 -17.60 -0.53
N THR A 11 7.90 -16.41 -0.86
CA THR A 11 7.10 -15.19 -1.00
C THR A 11 5.98 -15.39 -2.01
N ARG A 12 6.29 -15.93 -3.19
CA ARG A 12 5.28 -16.20 -4.22
C ARG A 12 4.23 -17.20 -3.75
N ALA A 13 4.63 -18.27 -3.07
CA ALA A 13 3.68 -19.24 -2.52
C ALA A 13 2.75 -18.60 -1.48
N TYR A 14 3.30 -17.74 -0.61
CA TYR A 14 2.53 -17.02 0.40
C TYR A 14 1.55 -16.02 -0.21
N VAL A 15 2.03 -15.17 -1.15
CA VAL A 15 1.20 -14.19 -1.85
C VAL A 15 0.04 -14.89 -2.57
N HIS A 16 0.32 -15.93 -3.36
CA HIS A 16 -0.75 -16.62 -4.08
C HIS A 16 -1.77 -17.30 -3.15
N ALA A 17 -1.31 -17.88 -2.03
CA ALA A 17 -2.22 -18.48 -1.05
C ALA A 17 -3.12 -17.42 -0.39
N MET A 18 -2.55 -16.24 -0.08
CA MET A 18 -3.29 -15.10 0.46
C MET A 18 -4.32 -14.58 -0.56
N GLU A 19 -3.92 -14.36 -1.82
CA GLU A 19 -4.82 -13.91 -2.88
C GLU A 19 -5.98 -14.88 -3.12
N GLN A 20 -5.71 -16.19 -3.13
CA GLN A 20 -6.74 -17.20 -3.26
C GLN A 20 -7.74 -17.16 -2.10
N SER A 21 -7.24 -17.04 -0.87
CA SER A 21 -8.10 -16.93 0.32
C SER A 21 -8.99 -15.68 0.27
N VAL A 22 -8.42 -14.52 -0.10
CA VAL A 22 -9.16 -13.27 -0.27
C VAL A 22 -10.22 -13.39 -1.37
N LYS A 23 -9.89 -14.03 -2.49
CA LYS A 23 -10.83 -14.27 -3.59
C LYS A 23 -12.02 -15.10 -3.13
N ASP A 24 -11.76 -16.19 -2.43
CA ASP A 24 -12.80 -17.15 -2.02
C ASP A 24 -13.67 -16.64 -0.86
N ASN A 25 -13.12 -15.81 0.04
CA ASN A 25 -13.77 -15.46 1.30
C ASN A 25 -14.11 -13.97 1.45
N MET A 26 -13.47 -13.08 0.70
CA MET A 26 -13.58 -11.62 0.86
C MET A 26 -13.97 -10.89 -0.43
N GLY A 27 -14.32 -11.64 -1.48
CA GLY A 27 -14.73 -11.07 -2.78
C GLY A 27 -13.62 -10.30 -3.49
N GLY A 28 -12.35 -10.65 -3.22
CA GLY A 28 -11.19 -9.96 -3.83
C GLY A 28 -10.78 -8.67 -3.12
N ASN A 29 -11.47 -8.25 -2.05
CA ASN A 29 -11.16 -7.01 -1.35
C ASN A 29 -9.91 -7.17 -0.45
N CYS A 30 -8.75 -6.73 -0.94
CA CYS A 30 -7.50 -6.75 -0.18
C CYS A 30 -6.60 -5.56 -0.54
N ILE A 31 -5.97 -5.00 0.49
CA ILE A 31 -4.92 -3.99 0.38
C ILE A 31 -3.62 -4.63 0.86
N ASN A 32 -2.63 -4.71 -0.03
CA ASN A 32 -1.30 -5.18 0.32
C ASN A 32 -0.57 -4.12 1.14
N CYS A 33 -0.20 -4.42 2.38
CA CYS A 33 0.37 -3.45 3.31
C CYS A 33 1.55 -4.09 4.08
N MET A 34 2.76 -4.14 3.49
CA MET A 34 3.99 -4.66 4.13
C MET A 34 5.29 -4.22 3.41
N CYS A 35 5.59 -2.92 3.34
CA CYS A 35 6.83 -2.33 2.79
C CYS A 35 7.25 -2.72 1.35
N HIS A 36 6.47 -3.59 0.70
CA HIS A 36 6.52 -3.97 -0.70
C HIS A 36 7.92 -4.30 -1.23
N PRO A 37 8.64 -5.28 -0.62
CA PRO A 37 9.87 -5.78 -1.21
C PRO A 37 9.58 -6.30 -2.63
N THR A 38 10.58 -6.26 -3.51
CA THR A 38 10.39 -6.56 -4.93
C THR A 38 9.86 -7.97 -5.18
N GLU A 39 10.18 -8.94 -4.31
CA GLU A 39 9.63 -10.28 -4.37
C GLU A 39 8.10 -10.30 -4.19
N ASN A 40 7.54 -9.41 -3.38
CA ASN A 40 6.09 -9.27 -3.23
C ASN A 40 5.48 -8.63 -4.47
N LEU A 41 6.05 -7.50 -4.91
CA LEU A 41 5.54 -6.73 -6.06
C LEU A 41 5.44 -7.58 -7.34
N TYR A 42 6.46 -8.39 -7.61
CA TYR A 42 6.48 -9.27 -8.78
C TYR A 42 5.69 -10.58 -8.60
N SER A 43 5.07 -10.80 -7.43
CA SER A 43 4.26 -11.97 -7.15
C SER A 43 2.75 -11.69 -7.13
N TYR A 44 2.33 -10.42 -7.09
CA TYR A 44 0.90 -10.06 -7.14
C TYR A 44 0.27 -10.48 -8.47
N LYS A 45 -0.95 -11.02 -8.41
CA LYS A 45 -1.73 -11.42 -9.60
C LYS A 45 -3.12 -10.82 -9.63
N GLU A 46 -3.78 -10.79 -8.49
CA GLU A 46 -5.21 -10.47 -8.37
C GLU A 46 -5.42 -9.27 -7.42
N THR A 47 -4.56 -9.10 -6.42
CA THR A 47 -4.63 -8.01 -5.44
C THR A 47 -3.78 -6.82 -5.89
N ASN A 48 -4.42 -5.85 -6.53
CA ASN A 48 -3.74 -4.76 -7.23
C ASN A 48 -3.66 -3.44 -6.43
N VAL A 49 -4.09 -3.42 -5.17
CA VAL A 49 -3.97 -2.23 -4.29
C VAL A 49 -2.85 -2.45 -3.28
N ALA A 50 -1.96 -1.47 -3.14
CA ALA A 50 -0.82 -1.57 -2.23
C ALA A 50 -0.49 -0.25 -1.54
N ARG A 51 -0.28 -0.29 -0.22
CA ARG A 51 0.03 0.91 0.58
C ARG A 51 1.41 1.47 0.25
N ALA A 52 1.46 2.70 -0.25
CA ALA A 52 2.70 3.37 -0.66
C ALA A 52 3.33 4.24 0.44
N SER A 53 2.80 4.21 1.66
CA SER A 53 3.25 5.03 2.78
C SER A 53 3.62 4.20 4.00
N ASP A 54 4.34 4.84 4.92
CA ASP A 54 4.32 4.45 6.33
C ASP A 54 2.96 4.81 6.97
N ASP A 55 2.75 4.43 8.23
CA ASP A 55 1.51 4.73 8.95
C ASP A 55 1.37 6.24 9.23
N PHE A 56 0.13 6.71 9.28
CA PHE A 56 -0.18 8.08 9.73
C PHE A 56 0.08 8.27 11.24
N TYR A 57 0.93 9.23 11.59
CA TYR A 57 1.26 9.58 12.99
C TYR A 57 0.52 10.86 13.46
N PRO A 58 -0.68 10.77 14.08
CA PRO A 58 -1.49 11.95 14.45
C PRO A 58 -0.83 12.88 15.47
N ARG A 59 0.07 12.34 16.29
CA ARG A 59 0.70 13.08 17.39
C ARG A 59 2.05 13.69 17.03
N GLU A 60 2.49 13.50 15.79
CA GLU A 60 3.78 14.02 15.31
C GLU A 60 3.55 15.01 14.15
N PRO A 61 3.46 16.32 14.42
CA PRO A 61 3.19 17.33 13.40
C PRO A 61 4.20 17.33 12.25
N ALA A 62 5.48 17.01 12.52
CA ALA A 62 6.51 16.97 11.47
C ALA A 62 6.30 15.81 10.49
N SER A 63 5.52 14.79 10.87
CA SER A 63 5.26 13.62 10.01
C SER A 63 4.33 13.94 8.84
N HIS A 64 3.43 14.93 8.94
CA HIS A 64 2.34 15.09 7.95
C HIS A 64 2.83 15.46 6.55
N THR A 65 3.73 16.44 6.45
CA THR A 65 4.28 16.84 5.16
C THR A 65 5.25 15.79 4.62
N VAL A 66 6.01 15.13 5.50
CA VAL A 66 6.92 14.03 5.15
C VAL A 66 6.12 12.82 4.63
N HIS A 67 4.99 12.48 5.24
CA HIS A 67 4.08 11.43 4.80
C HIS A 67 3.62 11.68 3.37
N VAL A 68 3.13 12.90 3.09
CA VAL A 68 2.66 13.28 1.76
C VAL A 68 3.80 13.25 0.74
N ALA A 69 5.00 13.72 1.09
CA ALA A 69 6.15 13.67 0.19
C ALA A 69 6.58 12.23 -0.13
N ASN A 70 6.68 11.39 0.90
CA ASN A 70 7.10 9.99 0.75
C ASN A 70 6.12 9.19 -0.11
N VAL A 71 4.81 9.35 0.14
CA VAL A 71 3.80 8.59 -0.60
C VAL A 71 3.73 9.01 -2.06
N VAL A 72 3.90 10.30 -2.37
CA VAL A 72 4.00 10.81 -3.75
C VAL A 72 5.23 10.20 -4.44
N TYR A 73 6.38 10.22 -3.77
CA TYR A 73 7.61 9.68 -4.32
C TYR A 73 7.53 8.18 -4.59
N ASN A 74 7.03 7.40 -3.63
CA ASN A 74 6.86 5.95 -3.77
C ASN A 74 5.86 5.60 -4.88
N SER A 75 4.83 6.42 -5.06
CA SER A 75 3.81 6.22 -6.11
C SER A 75 4.38 6.32 -7.52
N LEU A 76 5.52 7.00 -7.73
CA LEU A 76 6.16 7.07 -9.06
C LEU A 76 6.61 5.71 -9.58
N PHE A 77 7.03 4.80 -8.69
CA PHE A 77 7.41 3.44 -9.07
C PHE A 77 6.25 2.46 -8.86
N LEU A 78 5.61 2.51 -7.69
CA LEU A 78 4.53 1.58 -7.36
C LEU A 78 3.33 1.73 -8.31
N GLY A 79 3.03 2.95 -8.75
CA GLY A 79 1.93 3.24 -9.68
C GLY A 79 2.03 2.54 -11.04
N GLU A 80 3.23 2.10 -11.43
CA GLU A 80 3.45 1.32 -12.66
C GLU A 80 3.11 -0.17 -12.49
N ILE A 81 2.94 -0.65 -11.25
CA ILE A 81 2.74 -2.07 -10.92
C ILE A 81 1.38 -2.30 -10.25
N VAL A 82 0.99 -1.40 -9.36
CA VAL A 82 -0.18 -1.50 -8.48
C VAL A 82 -0.83 -0.13 -8.32
N GLN A 83 -2.11 -0.11 -7.93
CA GLN A 83 -2.79 1.10 -7.49
C GLN A 83 -2.27 1.51 -6.10
N PRO A 84 -1.58 2.65 -5.96
CA PRO A 84 -1.06 3.10 -4.67
C PRO A 84 -2.20 3.52 -3.72
N ASP A 85 -2.22 2.93 -2.52
CA ASP A 85 -3.00 3.38 -1.37
C ASP A 85 -2.13 4.35 -0.54
N TRP A 86 -2.66 5.52 -0.19
CA TRP A 86 -1.91 6.56 0.52
C TRP A 86 -2.10 6.54 2.05
N ASP A 87 -2.69 5.45 2.55
CA ASP A 87 -3.13 5.26 3.91
C ASP A 87 -4.24 6.24 4.32
N MET A 88 -4.92 5.85 5.39
CA MET A 88 -5.95 6.62 6.04
C MET A 88 -5.39 7.91 6.67
N PHE A 89 -6.28 8.81 7.06
CA PHE A 89 -5.96 9.94 7.91
C PHE A 89 -7.13 10.20 8.87
N GLN A 90 -6.84 10.87 9.99
CA GLN A 90 -7.90 11.28 10.91
C GLN A 90 -8.67 12.47 10.34
N SER A 91 -9.97 12.30 10.16
CA SER A 91 -10.84 13.32 9.55
C SER A 91 -11.09 14.52 10.47
N GLU A 92 -11.09 14.28 11.78
CA GLU A 92 -11.13 15.31 12.83
C GLU A 92 -9.72 15.60 13.36
N HIS A 93 -8.87 16.16 12.50
CA HIS A 93 -7.48 16.48 12.82
C HIS A 93 -7.07 17.84 12.23
N PRO A 94 -6.19 18.64 12.88
CA PRO A 94 -5.72 19.91 12.31
C PRO A 94 -5.10 19.79 10.90
N ALA A 95 -4.50 18.63 10.58
CA ALA A 95 -3.93 18.34 9.26
C ALA A 95 -4.92 17.70 8.27
N ALA A 96 -6.18 17.47 8.64
CA ALA A 96 -7.16 16.73 7.83
C ALA A 96 -7.35 17.35 6.44
N GLY A 97 -7.42 18.68 6.34
CA GLY A 97 -7.55 19.37 5.05
C GLY A 97 -6.37 19.11 4.10
N LEU A 98 -5.14 19.09 4.62
CA LEU A 98 -3.95 18.77 3.86
C LEU A 98 -4.02 17.33 3.32
N HIS A 99 -4.32 16.37 4.20
CA HIS A 99 -4.38 14.97 3.81
C HIS A 99 -5.53 14.69 2.83
N ALA A 100 -6.72 15.23 3.09
CA ALA A 100 -7.87 15.10 2.19
C ALA A 100 -7.56 15.65 0.79
N ALA A 101 -7.00 16.86 0.70
CA ALA A 101 -6.62 17.46 -0.57
C ALA A 101 -5.54 16.64 -1.30
N ALA A 102 -4.52 16.17 -0.57
CA ALA A 102 -3.45 15.36 -1.13
C ALA A 102 -3.97 14.05 -1.76
N ARG A 103 -4.88 13.32 -1.08
CA ARG A 103 -5.47 12.09 -1.63
C ARG A 103 -6.38 12.38 -2.83
N ALA A 104 -7.17 13.44 -2.76
CA ALA A 104 -8.04 13.86 -3.86
C ALA A 104 -7.25 14.19 -5.14
N VAL A 105 -6.14 14.91 -5.01
CA VAL A 105 -5.26 15.24 -6.15
C VAL A 105 -4.44 14.02 -6.60
N GLY A 106 -4.03 13.17 -5.65
CA GLY A 106 -3.25 11.95 -5.92
C GLY A 106 -4.04 10.83 -6.62
N GLY A 107 -5.37 10.95 -6.70
CA GLY A 107 -6.22 9.97 -7.38
C GLY A 107 -6.27 8.60 -6.68
N CYS A 108 -5.99 8.55 -5.38
CA CYS A 108 -6.04 7.34 -4.57
C CYS A 108 -7.34 7.26 -3.77
N ALA A 109 -7.62 6.09 -3.20
CA ALA A 109 -8.77 5.90 -2.33
C ALA A 109 -8.64 6.76 -1.06
N VAL A 110 -9.79 7.20 -0.53
CA VAL A 110 -9.88 8.02 0.68
C VAL A 110 -10.41 7.15 1.82
N TYR A 111 -9.54 6.89 2.79
CA TYR A 111 -9.89 6.21 4.03
C TYR A 111 -9.76 7.18 5.19
N THR A 112 -10.75 7.21 6.06
CA THR A 112 -10.77 8.09 7.24
C THR A 112 -10.93 7.29 8.51
N SER A 113 -10.27 7.74 9.58
CA SER A 113 -10.47 7.27 10.96
C SER A 113 -10.89 8.41 11.88
#